data_AF-A0A2U1JVX1-F1
#
_entry.id   AF-A0A2U1JVX1-F1
#
_cell.length_a   1.000
_cell.length_b   1.000
_cell.length_c   1.000
_cell.angle_alpha   90.00
_cell.angle_beta   90.00
_cell.angle_gamma   90.00
#
_symmetry.space_group_name_H-M   'P 1'
#
loop_
_entity.id
_entity.type
_entity.pdbx_description
1 polymer ?
#
loop_
_entity_poly.entity_id
_entity_poly.type
_entity_poly.pdbx_seq_one_letter_code
_entity_poly.pdbx_strand_id
1 'polypeptide(L)'
;MVRNTKQTDYGTQFMEFMQKYWMVIGGLIFVYPLLKRYLAKQKELAIEQNNNLVVDQQKSNATYVKEIRYINNMDPKKQLTERQKITGSKELWAASTNLANDFGVIYSDDSNWYDIFNVRGWTENDREIRNTLSKYRNYFGILEKLYFQVDTNSRNLRKDILKYLDPQELKEIRKFIKI
;
A
#
# COMPACT_ATOMS: atom_id res chain seq x y z
N MET A 1 83.74 3.03 36.88
CA MET A 1 82.92 3.40 35.71
C MET A 1 81.47 3.49 36.19
N VAL A 2 80.93 4.71 36.37
CA VAL A 2 79.51 4.89 36.72
C VAL A 2 78.76 5.25 35.44
N ARG A 3 77.81 4.40 35.04
CA ARG A 3 76.94 4.65 33.88
C ARG A 3 75.85 5.64 34.31
N ASN A 4 75.85 6.83 33.72
CA ASN A 4 74.72 7.76 33.83
C ASN A 4 73.52 7.20 33.05
N THR A 5 72.55 6.63 33.75
CA THR A 5 71.22 6.37 33.20
C THR A 5 70.45 7.69 33.16
N LYS A 6 70.23 8.23 31.96
CA LYS A 6 69.27 9.33 31.76
C LYS A 6 67.88 8.80 32.11
N GLN A 7 67.32 9.24 33.24
CA GLN A 7 65.91 9.02 33.53
C GLN A 7 65.08 9.75 32.47
N THR A 8 64.31 9.01 31.68
CA THR A 8 63.34 9.58 30.76
C THR A 8 62.15 10.11 31.56
N ASP A 9 62.02 11.44 31.57
CA ASP A 9 60.87 12.11 32.15
C ASP A 9 59.70 12.08 31.14
N TYR A 10 58.77 11.17 31.38
CA TYR A 10 57.59 10.98 30.53
C TYR A 10 56.65 12.19 30.54
N GLY A 11 56.69 13.02 31.59
CA GLY A 11 55.83 14.20 31.71
C GLY A 11 56.24 15.30 30.73
N THR A 12 57.54 15.58 30.62
CA THR A 12 58.07 16.57 29.67
C THR A 12 57.92 16.12 28.22
N GLN A 13 58.13 14.85 27.91
CA GLN A 13 57.90 14.30 26.56
C GLN A 13 56.42 14.37 26.13
N PHE A 14 55.48 14.13 27.05
CA PHE A 14 54.05 14.27 26.77
C PHE A 14 53.67 15.74 26.52
N MET A 15 54.19 16.67 27.32
CA MET A 15 53.92 18.09 27.14
C MET A 15 54.51 18.64 25.84
N GLU A 16 55.73 18.23 25.46
CA GLU A 16 56.32 18.57 24.16
C GLU A 16 55.50 18.02 22.99
N PHE A 17 54.99 16.79 23.10
CA PHE A 17 54.11 16.20 22.10
C PHE A 17 52.80 17.00 21.98
N MET A 18 52.14 17.30 23.10
CA MET A 18 50.91 18.10 23.10
C MET A 18 51.15 19.49 22.52
N GLN A 19 52.24 20.16 22.87
CA GLN A 19 52.58 21.49 22.32
C GLN A 19 52.94 21.44 20.83
N LYS A 20 53.53 20.35 20.34
CA LYS A 20 53.85 20.21 18.92
C LYS A 20 52.62 19.89 18.06
N TYR A 21 51.63 19.18 18.61
CA TYR A 21 50.47 18.69 17.86
C TYR A 21 49.12 19.27 18.28
N TRP A 22 49.08 20.28 19.15
CA TRP A 22 47.83 20.83 19.69
C TRP A 22 46.83 21.28 18.63
N MET A 23 47.29 21.88 17.51
CA MET A 23 46.41 22.29 16.42
C MET A 23 45.80 21.08 15.70
N VAL A 24 46.56 20.00 15.53
CA VAL A 24 46.09 18.76 14.89
C VAL A 24 45.10 18.03 15.79
N ILE A 25 45.40 17.96 17.08
CA ILE A 25 44.53 17.36 18.10
C ILE A 25 43.23 18.16 18.21
N GLY A 26 43.32 19.49 18.29
CA GLY A 26 42.15 20.38 18.28
C GLY A 26 41.31 20.22 17.02
N GLY A 27 41.95 20.19 15.85
CA GLY A 27 41.27 19.94 14.57
C GLY A 27 40.52 18.60 14.56
N LEU A 28 41.13 17.52 15.06
CA LEU A 28 40.48 16.21 15.18
C LEU A 28 39.25 16.24 16.09
N ILE A 29 39.30 16.97 17.21
CA ILE A 29 38.15 17.10 18.12
C ILE A 29 36.97 17.80 17.44
N PHE A 30 37.21 18.81 16.60
CA PHE A 30 36.15 19.49 15.85
C PHE A 30 35.66 18.70 14.63
N VAL A 31 36.54 17.96 13.96
CA VAL A 31 36.20 17.19 12.76
C VAL A 31 35.48 15.87 13.10
N TYR A 32 35.79 15.27 14.26
CA TYR A 32 35.18 14.02 14.72
C TYR A 32 33.64 14.04 14.82
N PRO A 33 32.97 15.02 15.45
CA PRO A 33 31.50 15.05 15.50
C PRO A 33 30.86 15.24 14.12
N LEU A 34 31.51 15.98 13.21
CA LEU A 34 31.04 16.18 11.85
C LEU A 34 31.12 14.88 11.03
N LEU A 35 32.24 14.15 11.12
CA LEU A 35 32.42 12.84 10.49
C LEU A 35 31.42 11.82 11.05
N LYS A 36 31.23 11.76 12.36
CA LYS A 36 30.25 10.85 13.00
C LYS A 36 28.84 11.13 12.48
N ARG A 37 28.44 12.41 12.37
CA ARG A 37 27.13 12.81 11.85
C ARG A 37 26.98 12.47 10.37
N TYR A 38 28.02 12.66 9.56
CA TYR A 38 28.00 12.34 8.13
C TYR A 38 27.86 10.82 7.88
N LEU A 39 28.60 9.99 8.62
CA LEU A 39 28.52 8.53 8.52
C LEU A 39 27.17 7.99 9.02
N ALA A 40 26.59 8.59 10.06
CA ALA A 40 25.25 8.22 10.54
C ALA A 40 24.17 8.49 9.47
N LYS A 41 24.21 9.65 8.81
CA LYS A 41 23.29 10.00 7.72
C LYS A 41 23.38 9.04 6.53
N GLN A 42 24.58 8.59 6.16
CA GLN A 42 24.72 7.61 5.07
C GLN A 42 24.15 6.24 5.42
N LYS A 43 24.26 5.80 6.68
CA LYS A 43 23.63 4.56 7.15
C LYS A 43 22.12 4.64 7.14
N GLU A 44 21.54 5.77 7.58
CA GLU A 44 20.09 5.99 7.53
C GLU A 44 19.57 6.00 6.09
N LEU A 45 20.24 6.69 5.17
CA LEU A 45 19.88 6.73 3.75
C LEU A 45 19.95 5.35 3.07
N ALA A 46 20.93 4.51 3.43
CA ALA A 46 21.06 3.15 2.89
C ALA A 46 20.00 2.16 3.45
N ILE A 47 19.53 2.39 4.69
CA ILE A 47 18.45 1.61 5.31
C ILE A 47 17.10 2.02 4.71
N GLU A 48 16.86 3.32 4.50
CA GLU A 48 15.64 3.83 3.84
C GLU A 48 15.53 3.38 2.38
N GLN A 49 16.64 3.37 1.61
CA GLN A 49 16.64 2.87 0.23
C GLN A 49 16.33 1.36 0.15
N ASN A 50 16.87 0.54 1.06
CA ASN A 50 16.55 -0.90 1.08
C ASN A 50 15.09 -1.18 1.45
N ASN A 51 14.53 -0.44 2.41
CA ASN A 51 13.12 -0.61 2.80
C ASN A 51 12.17 -0.17 1.68
N ASN A 52 12.49 0.89 0.94
CA ASN A 52 11.68 1.34 -0.19
C ASN A 52 11.77 0.37 -1.39
N LEU A 53 12.95 -0.19 -1.69
CA LEU A 53 13.12 -1.17 -2.76
C LEU A 53 12.36 -2.48 -2.51
N VAL A 54 12.31 -2.97 -1.26
CA VAL A 54 11.55 -4.18 -0.90
C VAL A 54 10.03 -3.93 -0.99
N VAL A 55 9.56 -2.75 -0.58
CA VAL A 55 8.15 -2.36 -0.68
C VAL A 55 7.73 -2.17 -2.14
N ASP A 56 8.59 -1.59 -2.98
CA ASP A 56 8.30 -1.37 -4.41
C ASP A 56 8.38 -2.67 -5.23
N GLN A 57 9.22 -3.65 -4.86
CA GLN A 57 9.22 -4.98 -5.48
C GLN A 57 8.01 -5.84 -5.08
N GLN A 58 7.48 -5.66 -3.86
CA GLN A 58 6.23 -6.32 -3.46
C GLN A 58 5.01 -5.67 -4.12
N LYS A 59 5.05 -4.34 -4.31
CA LYS A 59 4.04 -3.64 -5.11
C LYS A 59 4.13 -4.04 -6.57
N SER A 60 5.30 -4.07 -7.21
CA SER A 60 5.40 -4.41 -8.64
C SER A 60 4.92 -5.84 -8.93
N ASN A 61 5.28 -6.84 -8.12
CA ASN A 61 4.79 -8.21 -8.31
C ASN A 61 3.28 -8.37 -8.04
N ALA A 62 2.69 -7.58 -7.13
CA ALA A 62 1.24 -7.54 -6.93
C ALA A 62 0.52 -6.72 -8.02
N THR A 63 1.19 -5.72 -8.56
CA THR A 63 0.73 -4.83 -9.63
C THR A 63 0.71 -5.57 -10.97
N TYR A 64 1.75 -6.34 -11.33
CA TYR A 64 1.72 -7.18 -12.54
C TYR A 64 0.71 -8.34 -12.48
N VAL A 65 0.28 -8.78 -11.29
CA VAL A 65 -0.79 -9.78 -11.16
C VAL A 65 -2.19 -9.13 -11.08
N LYS A 66 -2.28 -7.85 -10.67
CA LYS A 66 -3.55 -7.10 -10.60
C LYS A 66 -3.88 -6.30 -11.88
N GLU A 67 -2.91 -5.68 -12.51
CA GLU A 67 -3.10 -4.85 -13.73
C GLU A 67 -3.42 -5.71 -14.97
N ILE A 68 -3.09 -7.01 -15.00
CA ILE A 68 -3.40 -7.87 -16.15
C ILE A 68 -4.80 -8.53 -16.05
N ARG A 69 -5.58 -8.26 -15.00
CA ARG A 69 -6.98 -8.75 -14.90
C ARG A 69 -8.03 -7.66 -15.14
N TYR A 70 -7.61 -6.44 -15.43
CA TYR A 70 -8.46 -5.34 -15.87
C TYR A 70 -8.32 -5.08 -17.36
N ILE A 71 -8.58 -6.11 -18.16
CA ILE A 71 -9.14 -5.90 -19.49
C ILE A 71 -10.23 -6.95 -19.61
N ASN A 72 -11.41 -6.58 -19.12
CA ASN A 72 -12.60 -6.74 -19.91
C ASN A 72 -12.78 -8.19 -20.39
N ASN A 73 -13.53 -9.01 -19.64
CA ASN A 73 -14.05 -10.27 -20.18
C ASN A 73 -15.08 -9.94 -21.29
N MET A 74 -14.71 -9.17 -22.32
CA MET A 74 -15.60 -8.54 -23.30
C MET A 74 -16.40 -9.54 -24.10
N ASP A 75 -16.00 -10.81 -24.11
CA ASP A 75 -16.74 -11.85 -24.81
C ASP A 75 -18.05 -12.12 -24.06
N PRO A 76 -19.19 -11.58 -24.54
CA PRO A 76 -20.46 -11.70 -23.83
C PRO A 76 -20.89 -13.17 -23.74
N LYS A 77 -20.40 -14.02 -24.65
CA LYS A 77 -20.68 -15.47 -24.65
C LYS A 77 -19.96 -16.17 -23.50
N LYS A 78 -18.70 -15.82 -23.24
CA LYS A 78 -17.95 -16.38 -22.09
C LYS A 78 -18.56 -15.93 -20.78
N GLN A 79 -18.86 -14.64 -20.63
CA GLN A 79 -19.55 -14.14 -19.43
C GLN A 79 -20.89 -14.83 -19.22
N LEU A 80 -21.71 -14.98 -20.26
CA LEU A 80 -22.99 -15.66 -20.17
C LEU A 80 -22.82 -17.11 -19.74
N THR A 81 -21.84 -17.82 -20.31
CA THR A 81 -21.53 -19.22 -19.96
C THR A 81 -21.09 -19.34 -18.50
N GLU A 82 -20.20 -18.47 -18.02
CA GLU A 82 -19.77 -18.47 -16.61
C GLU A 82 -20.90 -18.08 -15.65
N ARG A 83 -21.74 -17.09 -16.02
CA ARG A 83 -22.92 -16.69 -15.24
C ARG A 83 -23.90 -17.85 -15.11
N GLN A 84 -24.17 -18.57 -16.19
CA GLN A 84 -25.05 -19.74 -16.21
C GLN A 84 -24.53 -20.89 -15.34
N LYS A 85 -23.21 -21.07 -15.22
CA LYS A 85 -22.62 -22.05 -14.29
C LYS A 85 -22.88 -21.72 -12.82
N ILE A 86 -23.00 -20.43 -12.49
CA ILE A 86 -23.19 -19.97 -11.11
C ILE A 86 -24.68 -19.92 -10.74
N THR A 87 -25.52 -19.34 -11.60
CA THR A 87 -26.98 -19.25 -11.37
C THR A 87 -27.72 -19.04 -12.69
N GLY A 88 -28.96 -19.54 -12.79
CA GLY A 88 -29.85 -19.26 -13.93
C GLY A 88 -30.61 -17.93 -13.85
N SER A 89 -30.50 -17.19 -12.73
CA SER A 89 -31.27 -15.97 -12.52
C SER A 89 -30.62 -14.76 -13.22
N LYS A 90 -31.29 -14.27 -14.27
CA LYS A 90 -30.89 -13.03 -14.97
C LYS A 90 -30.89 -11.81 -14.04
N GLU A 91 -31.77 -11.78 -13.04
CA GLU A 91 -31.83 -10.69 -12.07
C GLU A 91 -30.57 -10.62 -11.21
N LEU A 92 -30.02 -11.76 -10.79
CA LEU A 92 -28.78 -11.81 -10.02
C LEU A 92 -27.56 -11.43 -10.89
N TRP A 93 -27.58 -11.79 -12.18
CA TRP A 93 -26.54 -11.36 -13.12
C TRP A 93 -26.53 -9.83 -13.26
N ALA A 94 -27.71 -9.22 -13.44
CA ALA A 94 -27.86 -7.78 -13.52
C ALA A 94 -27.45 -7.09 -12.21
N ALA A 95 -27.87 -7.62 -11.06
CA ALA A 95 -27.51 -7.10 -9.75
C ALA A 95 -25.98 -7.10 -9.52
N SER A 96 -25.30 -8.19 -9.89
CA SER A 96 -23.84 -8.28 -9.79
C SER A 96 -23.12 -7.29 -10.72
N THR A 97 -23.64 -7.13 -11.95
CA THR A 97 -23.12 -6.16 -12.92
C THR A 97 -23.28 -4.73 -12.41
N ASN A 98 -24.46 -4.39 -11.87
CA ASN A 98 -24.73 -3.08 -11.28
C ASN A 98 -23.80 -2.82 -10.09
N LEU A 99 -23.61 -3.79 -9.19
CA LEU A 99 -22.64 -3.64 -8.10
C LEU A 99 -21.23 -3.35 -8.63
N ALA A 100 -20.77 -4.04 -9.68
CA ALA A 100 -19.47 -3.75 -10.28
C ALA A 100 -19.38 -2.34 -10.88
N ASN A 101 -20.47 -1.86 -11.51
CA ASN A 101 -20.56 -0.49 -12.01
C ASN A 101 -20.54 0.54 -10.89
N ASP A 102 -21.38 0.36 -9.88
CA ASP A 102 -21.59 1.33 -8.80
C ASP A 102 -20.35 1.45 -7.90
N PHE A 103 -19.63 0.34 -7.67
CA PHE A 103 -18.31 0.34 -7.03
C PHE A 103 -17.20 0.98 -7.90
N GLY A 104 -17.53 1.48 -9.09
CA GLY A 104 -16.60 2.08 -10.02
C GLY A 104 -15.59 1.09 -10.59
N VAL A 105 -15.83 -0.23 -10.49
CA VAL A 105 -14.84 -1.25 -10.89
C VAL A 105 -14.62 -1.29 -12.40
N ILE A 106 -15.58 -0.79 -13.18
CA ILE A 106 -15.42 -0.66 -14.65
C ILE A 106 -14.60 0.59 -15.01
N TYR A 107 -14.46 1.56 -14.11
CA TYR A 107 -13.85 2.87 -14.40
C TYR A 107 -12.63 3.20 -13.53
N SER A 108 -12.29 2.37 -12.51
CA SER A 108 -11.34 2.76 -11.47
C SER A 108 -9.86 2.81 -11.88
N ASP A 109 -9.51 2.37 -13.09
CA ASP A 109 -8.11 2.42 -13.54
C ASP A 109 -7.82 3.66 -14.40
N ASP A 110 -8.84 4.39 -14.87
CA ASP A 110 -8.69 5.71 -15.49
C ASP A 110 -8.83 6.80 -14.42
N SER A 111 -7.89 6.82 -13.49
CA SER A 111 -7.74 7.85 -12.45
C SER A 111 -7.45 9.22 -13.08
N ASN A 112 -8.49 9.88 -13.57
CA ASN A 112 -8.45 11.28 -13.85
C ASN A 112 -8.58 12.07 -12.55
N TRP A 113 -7.61 12.95 -12.26
CA TRP A 113 -7.54 13.77 -11.04
C TRP A 113 -8.76 14.68 -10.81
N TYR A 114 -9.67 14.80 -11.77
CA TYR A 114 -10.91 15.56 -11.64
C TYR A 114 -12.11 14.73 -11.13
N ASP A 115 -11.99 13.40 -11.08
CA ASP A 115 -13.10 12.51 -10.65
C ASP A 115 -13.33 12.53 -9.13
N ILE A 116 -12.33 12.96 -8.36
CA ILE A 116 -12.44 13.28 -6.92
C ILE A 116 -13.37 14.48 -6.62
N PHE A 117 -13.75 15.28 -7.60
CA PHE A 117 -14.67 16.41 -7.40
C PHE A 117 -16.14 16.05 -7.61
N ASN A 118 -16.46 14.81 -8.03
CA ASN A 118 -17.83 14.36 -8.24
C ASN A 118 -18.44 13.74 -6.97
N VAL A 119 -18.47 14.53 -5.89
CA VAL A 119 -18.91 14.10 -4.54
C VAL A 119 -20.37 13.59 -4.54
N ARG A 120 -21.22 14.09 -5.44
CA ARG A 120 -22.61 13.62 -5.59
C ARG A 120 -22.68 12.17 -6.08
N GLY A 121 -21.84 11.80 -7.05
CA GLY A 121 -21.79 10.45 -7.60
C GLY A 121 -21.38 9.40 -6.56
N TRP A 122 -20.54 9.76 -5.59
CA TRP A 122 -20.10 8.84 -4.55
C TRP A 122 -21.26 8.46 -3.61
N THR A 123 -22.04 9.45 -3.15
CA THR A 123 -23.15 9.21 -2.23
C THR A 123 -24.37 8.54 -2.88
N GLU A 124 -24.59 8.78 -4.17
CA GLU A 124 -25.70 8.17 -4.92
C GLU A 124 -25.43 6.69 -5.20
N ASN A 125 -24.20 6.37 -5.62
CA ASN A 125 -23.78 5.00 -5.87
C ASN A 125 -23.80 4.16 -4.59
N ASP A 126 -23.36 4.69 -3.45
CA ASP A 126 -23.39 3.98 -2.16
C ASP A 126 -24.80 3.58 -1.72
N ARG A 127 -25.79 4.44 -1.98
CA ARG A 127 -27.20 4.13 -1.73
C ARG A 127 -27.70 3.01 -2.64
N GLU A 128 -27.35 3.04 -3.92
CA GLU A 128 -27.73 2.00 -4.89
C GLU A 128 -27.07 0.65 -4.57
N ILE A 129 -25.79 0.67 -4.18
CA ILE A 129 -25.09 -0.51 -3.69
C ILE A 129 -25.82 -1.10 -2.48
N ARG A 130 -26.16 -0.28 -1.49
CA ARG A 130 -26.94 -0.74 -0.33
C ARG A 130 -28.28 -1.31 -0.75
N ASN A 131 -29.03 -0.63 -1.61
CA ASN A 131 -30.35 -1.07 -2.04
C ASN A 131 -30.26 -2.45 -2.71
N THR A 132 -29.29 -2.63 -3.60
CA THR A 132 -29.04 -3.90 -4.28
C THR A 132 -28.64 -5.01 -3.30
N LEU A 133 -27.71 -4.74 -2.39
CA LEU A 133 -27.26 -5.69 -1.37
C LEU A 133 -28.39 -6.07 -0.40
N SER A 134 -29.23 -5.11 -0.01
CA SER A 134 -30.36 -5.34 0.89
C SER A 134 -31.47 -6.16 0.23
N LYS A 135 -31.75 -5.90 -1.05
CA LYS A 135 -32.75 -6.63 -1.86
C LYS A 135 -32.35 -8.08 -2.05
N TYR A 136 -31.08 -8.34 -2.36
CA TYR A 136 -30.57 -9.68 -2.64
C TYR A 136 -29.77 -10.29 -1.49
N ARG A 137 -30.02 -9.85 -0.24
CA ARG A 137 -29.29 -10.29 0.97
C ARG A 137 -29.20 -11.81 1.12
N ASN A 138 -30.27 -12.54 0.79
CA ASN A 138 -30.32 -14.00 0.90
C ASN A 138 -29.46 -14.71 -0.17
N TYR A 139 -29.12 -14.01 -1.25
CA TYR A 139 -28.32 -14.50 -2.36
C TYR A 139 -26.91 -13.88 -2.37
N PHE A 140 -26.48 -13.28 -1.26
CA PHE A 140 -25.19 -12.61 -1.17
C PHE A 140 -24.01 -13.50 -1.57
N GLY A 141 -24.02 -14.78 -1.18
CA GLY A 141 -22.95 -15.71 -1.58
C GLY A 141 -22.91 -16.01 -3.09
N ILE A 142 -24.04 -15.89 -3.79
CA ILE A 142 -24.11 -16.01 -5.25
C ILE A 142 -23.61 -14.72 -5.90
N LEU A 143 -24.03 -13.56 -5.38
CA LEU A 143 -23.54 -12.26 -5.83
C LEU A 143 -22.03 -12.13 -5.66
N GLU A 144 -21.48 -12.58 -4.52
CA GLU A 144 -20.04 -12.56 -4.27
C GLU A 144 -19.26 -13.41 -5.31
N LYS A 145 -19.81 -14.56 -5.69
CA LYS A 145 -19.22 -15.42 -6.74
C LYS A 145 -19.32 -14.78 -8.13
N LEU A 146 -20.48 -14.26 -8.52
CA LEU A 146 -20.67 -13.57 -9.80
C LEU A 146 -19.72 -12.36 -9.90
N TYR A 147 -19.66 -11.56 -8.85
CA TYR A 147 -18.81 -10.38 -8.76
C TYR A 147 -17.33 -10.74 -8.90
N PHE A 148 -16.86 -11.75 -8.16
CA PHE A 148 -15.46 -12.17 -8.20
C PHE A 148 -15.07 -12.90 -9.49
N GLN A 149 -15.90 -13.84 -9.97
CA GLN A 149 -15.53 -14.73 -11.07
C GLN A 149 -15.87 -14.19 -12.45
N VAL A 150 -16.90 -13.36 -12.56
CA VAL A 150 -17.39 -12.87 -13.86
C VAL A 150 -17.11 -11.39 -14.05
N ASP A 151 -17.57 -10.55 -13.11
CA ASP A 151 -17.65 -9.11 -13.35
C ASP A 151 -16.33 -8.38 -13.04
N THR A 152 -15.58 -8.83 -12.04
CA THR A 152 -14.30 -8.19 -11.63
C THR A 152 -13.07 -9.10 -11.73
N ASN A 153 -13.29 -10.41 -11.95
CA ASN A 153 -12.29 -11.47 -12.16
C ASN A 153 -11.16 -11.56 -11.10
N SER A 154 -11.32 -10.89 -9.96
CA SER A 154 -10.28 -10.75 -8.93
C SER A 154 -10.73 -10.07 -7.64
N ARG A 155 -11.77 -9.23 -7.67
CA ARG A 155 -12.16 -8.44 -6.50
C ARG A 155 -13.19 -9.15 -5.65
N ASN A 156 -13.00 -9.03 -4.34
CA ASN A 156 -13.90 -9.65 -3.38
C ASN A 156 -14.94 -8.61 -2.94
N LEU A 157 -16.21 -8.95 -3.17
CA LEU A 157 -17.35 -8.08 -2.87
C LEU A 157 -17.38 -7.62 -1.40
N ARG A 158 -17.05 -8.49 -0.44
CA ARG A 158 -17.01 -8.12 0.99
C ARG A 158 -15.94 -7.08 1.28
N LYS A 159 -14.74 -7.26 0.70
CA LYS A 159 -13.64 -6.31 0.86
C LYS A 159 -13.98 -4.96 0.25
N ASP A 160 -14.63 -4.96 -0.92
CA ASP A 160 -15.03 -3.72 -1.59
C ASP A 160 -16.13 -2.99 -0.82
N ILE A 161 -17.12 -3.70 -0.28
CA ILE A 161 -18.13 -3.12 0.63
C ILE A 161 -17.46 -2.46 1.85
N LEU A 162 -16.49 -3.13 2.48
CA LEU A 162 -15.82 -2.60 3.67
C LEU A 162 -14.89 -1.41 3.37
N LYS A 163 -14.39 -1.31 2.14
CA LYS A 163 -13.39 -0.31 1.76
C LYS A 163 -14.01 0.95 1.14
N TYR A 164 -15.01 0.78 0.30
CA TYR A 164 -15.54 1.86 -0.54
C TYR A 164 -16.88 2.40 -0.07
N LEU A 165 -17.64 1.62 0.70
CA LEU A 165 -18.95 2.06 1.14
C LEU A 165 -18.86 2.98 2.37
N ASP A 166 -19.65 4.04 2.38
CA ASP A 166 -19.70 4.96 3.50
C ASP A 166 -20.04 4.26 4.83
N PRO A 167 -19.44 4.69 5.96
CA PRO A 167 -19.68 4.05 7.27
C PRO A 167 -21.15 4.01 7.70
N GLN A 168 -21.96 4.99 7.26
CA GLN A 168 -23.38 5.04 7.55
C GLN A 168 -24.14 3.92 6.81
N GLU A 169 -23.89 3.76 5.52
CA GLU A 169 -24.54 2.71 4.72
C GLU A 169 -24.02 1.33 5.10
N LEU A 170 -22.74 1.21 5.46
CA LEU A 170 -22.16 -0.03 5.99
C LEU A 170 -22.87 -0.50 7.28
N LYS A 171 -23.23 0.43 8.18
CA LYS A 171 -23.98 0.12 9.40
C LYS A 171 -25.36 -0.44 9.08
N GLU A 172 -26.01 0.06 8.03
CA GLU A 172 -27.32 -0.43 7.59
C GLU A 172 -27.20 -1.83 6.96
N ILE A 173 -26.21 -2.08 6.09
CA ILE A 173 -26.01 -3.40 5.46
C ILE A 173 -25.68 -4.48 6.49
N ARG A 174 -24.88 -4.15 7.51
CA ARG A 174 -24.54 -5.09 8.59
C ARG A 174 -25.75 -5.64 9.35
N LYS A 175 -26.91 -4.99 9.27
CA LYS A 175 -28.17 -5.52 9.84
C LYS A 175 -28.70 -6.71 9.04
N PHE A 176 -28.38 -6.80 7.75
CA PHE A 176 -28.96 -7.77 6.82
C PHE A 176 -27.96 -8.82 6.34
N ILE A 177 -26.67 -8.48 6.31
CA ILE A 177 -25.61 -9.33 5.78
C ILE A 177 -24.48 -9.39 6.80
N LYS A 178 -24.04 -10.59 7.14
CA LYS A 178 -22.86 -10.79 8.00
C LYS A 178 -21.62 -10.62 7.12
N ILE A 179 -20.96 -9.48 7.25
CA ILE A 179 -19.77 -9.06 6.50
C ILE A 179 -18.63 -8.73 7.45
#